data_AF-A0A3S1X6F2-F1
#
_entry.id   AF-A0A3S1X6F2-F1
#
_cell.length_a   1.000
_cell.length_b   1.000
_cell.length_c   1.000
_cell.angle_alpha   90.00
_cell.angle_beta   90.00
_cell.angle_gamma   90.00
#
_symmetry.space_group_name_H-M   'P 1'
#
loop_
_entity.id
_entity.type
_entity.pdbx_description
1 polymer ?
#
loop_
_entity_poly.entity_id
_entity_poly.type
_entity_poly.pdbx_seq_one_letter_code
_entity_poly.pdbx_strand_id
1 'polypeptide(L)' 'GCMQTNGQTRQALESCSCSIDVIASILPYDHYERAETFKSMSLTTGESAALFRESAPAKAARTELKRAQSEADVRCF' A
#
# COMPACT_ATOMS: atom_id res chain seq x y z
N GLY A 1 -9.37 1.44 -4.81
CA GLY A 1 -8.16 0.79 -5.38
C GLY A 1 -7.71 1.54 -6.63
N CYS A 2 -6.50 1.24 -7.16
CA CYS A 2 -5.87 2.01 -8.24
C CYS A 2 -6.79 2.31 -9.45
N MET A 3 -7.51 1.30 -9.96
CA MET A 3 -8.42 1.49 -11.11
C MET A 3 -9.56 2.47 -10.82
N GLN A 4 -10.11 2.42 -9.60
CA GLN A 4 -11.24 3.25 -9.19
C GLN A 4 -10.87 4.74 -9.13
N THR A 5 -9.62 5.05 -8.79
CA THR A 5 -9.12 6.44 -8.71
C THR A 5 -8.63 6.98 -10.05
N ASN A 6 -8.43 6.13 -11.06
CA ASN A 6 -7.84 6.48 -12.36
C ASN A 6 -8.81 6.30 -13.54
N GLY A 7 -10.12 6.31 -13.30
CA GLY A 7 -11.14 6.39 -14.36
C GLY A 7 -11.45 5.08 -15.10
N GLN A 8 -10.89 3.95 -14.68
CA GLN A 8 -11.22 2.61 -15.19
C GLN A 8 -11.04 2.41 -16.71
N THR A 9 -10.13 3.15 -17.34
CA THR A 9 -9.81 2.99 -18.76
C THR A 9 -8.79 1.87 -18.99
N ARG A 10 -8.60 1.46 -20.25
CA ARG A 10 -7.53 0.51 -20.61
C ARG A 10 -6.13 1.06 -20.29
N GLN A 11 -5.90 2.35 -20.50
CA GLN A 11 -4.64 2.99 -20.12
C GLN A 11 -4.42 2.94 -18.61
N ALA A 12 -5.47 3.19 -17.82
CA ALA A 12 -5.37 3.06 -16.36
C ALA A 12 -5.06 1.63 -15.93
N LEU A 13 -5.59 0.62 -16.62
CA LEU A 13 -5.26 -0.79 -16.37
C LEU A 13 -3.77 -1.07 -16.59
N GLU A 14 -3.20 -0.55 -17.67
CA GLU A 14 -1.77 -0.70 -17.98
C GLU A 14 -0.89 -0.06 -16.89
N SER A 15 -1.17 1.19 -16.50
CA SER A 15 -0.44 1.87 -15.43
C SER A 15 -0.63 1.20 -14.06
N CYS A 16 -1.86 0.79 -13.71
CA CYS A 16 -2.12 0.10 -12.45
C CYS A 16 -1.46 -1.28 -12.38
N SER A 17 -1.39 -2.02 -13.49
CA SER A 17 -0.67 -3.30 -13.56
C SER A 17 0.83 -3.08 -13.35
N CYS A 18 1.42 -2.11 -14.06
CA CYS A 18 2.82 -1.72 -13.87
C CYS A 18 3.12 -1.39 -12.40
N SER A 19 2.24 -0.62 -11.75
CA SER A 19 2.42 -0.23 -10.35
C SER A 19 2.46 -1.43 -9.40
N ILE A 20 1.58 -2.42 -9.61
CA ILE A 20 1.56 -3.65 -8.82
C ILE A 20 2.87 -4.44 -9.00
N ASP A 21 3.34 -4.58 -10.25
CA ASP A 21 4.59 -5.29 -10.56
C ASP A 21 5.82 -4.62 -9.92
N VAL A 22 5.88 -3.28 -9.95
CA VAL A 22 6.95 -2.52 -9.30
C VAL A 22 6.91 -2.71 -7.79
N ILE A 23 5.73 -2.62 -7.15
CA ILE A 23 5.60 -2.85 -5.70
C ILE A 23 6.07 -4.26 -5.35
N ALA A 24 5.63 -5.28 -6.09
CA ALA A 24 6.00 -6.67 -5.86
C ALA A 24 7.51 -6.94 -6.04
N SER A 25 8.18 -6.17 -6.91
CA SER A 25 9.63 -6.27 -7.10
C SER A 25 10.46 -5.67 -5.94
N ILE A 26 9.86 -4.79 -5.14
CA ILE A 26 10.54 -4.05 -4.07
C ILE A 26 10.19 -4.61 -2.69
N LEU A 27 8.94 -5.03 -2.52
CA LEU A 27 8.37 -5.41 -1.23
C LEU A 27 8.00 -6.90 -1.22
N PRO A 28 8.64 -7.72 -0.37
CA PRO A 28 8.25 -9.11 -0.18
C PRO A 28 6.77 -9.23 0.23
N TYR A 29 6.12 -10.32 -0.20
CA TYR A 29 4.68 -10.51 0.03
C TYR A 29 4.30 -10.47 1.51
N ASP A 30 5.11 -11.06 2.40
CA ASP A 30 4.82 -11.07 3.84
C ASP A 30 4.91 -9.67 4.47
N HIS A 31 5.79 -8.80 3.95
CA HIS A 31 5.87 -7.40 4.36
C HIS A 31 4.66 -6.61 3.87
N TYR A 32 4.21 -6.86 2.64
CA TYR A 32 2.96 -6.29 2.11
C TYR A 32 1.76 -6.68 2.98
N GLU A 33 1.60 -7.98 3.25
CA GLU A 33 0.49 -8.50 4.07
C GLU A 33 0.48 -7.87 5.47
N ARG A 34 1.65 -7.74 6.08
CA ARG A 34 1.83 -7.09 7.39
C ARG A 34 1.42 -5.62 7.35
N ALA A 35 1.86 -4.88 6.33
CA ALA A 35 1.52 -3.46 6.17
C ALA A 35 0.01 -3.25 5.92
N GLU A 36 -0.61 -4.04 5.06
CA GLU A 36 -2.05 -3.99 4.83
C GLU A 36 -2.85 -4.44 6.05
N THR A 37 -2.34 -5.38 6.84
CA THR A 37 -2.96 -5.77 8.13
C THR A 37 -2.97 -4.60 9.11
N PHE A 38 -1.82 -3.94 9.31
CA PHE A 38 -1.76 -2.75 10.17
C PHE A 38 -2.70 -1.64 9.69
N LYS A 39 -2.75 -1.40 8.38
CA LYS A 39 -3.65 -0.41 7.77
C LYS A 39 -5.12 -0.77 7.99
N SER A 40 -5.52 -2.01 7.71
CA SER A 40 -6.90 -2.48 7.92
C SER A 40 -7.31 -2.31 9.39
N MET A 41 -6.45 -2.75 10.31
CA MET A 41 -6.74 -2.65 11.75
C MET A 41 -6.75 -1.21 12.26
N SER A 42 -5.96 -0.33 11.66
CA SER A 42 -5.97 1.10 12.00
C SER A 42 -7.28 1.83 11.69
N LEU A 43 -8.12 1.28 10.81
CA LEU A 43 -9.43 1.83 10.43
C LEU A 43 -10.55 1.40 11.38
N THR A 44 -10.30 0.45 12.27
CA THR A 44 -11.27 0.07 13.31
C THR A 44 -11.46 1.18 14.34
N THR A 45 -12.58 1.12 15.07
CA THR A 45 -12.94 2.11 16.09
C THR A 45 -12.43 1.70 17.47
N GLY A 46 -12.33 2.68 18.38
CA GLY A 46 -11.91 2.47 19.76
C GLY A 46 -10.41 2.56 20.01
N GLU A 47 -10.03 2.44 21.28
CA GLU A 47 -8.66 2.62 21.75
C GLU A 47 -7.69 1.56 21.21
N SER A 48 -8.18 0.34 20.98
CA SER A 48 -7.37 -0.76 20.42
C SER A 48 -6.82 -0.43 19.02
N ALA A 49 -7.54 0.38 18.23
CA ALA A 49 -7.06 0.82 16.92
C ALA A 49 -5.84 1.76 17.02
N ALA A 50 -5.65 2.44 18.15
CA ALA A 50 -4.50 3.32 18.37
C ALA A 50 -3.17 2.53 18.35
N LEU A 51 -3.16 1.28 18.82
CA LEU A 51 -1.98 0.41 18.75
C LEU A 51 -1.54 0.14 17.31
N PHE A 52 -2.51 -0.07 16.42
CA PHE A 52 -2.26 -0.29 14.99
C PHE A 52 -1.97 1.01 14.22
N ARG A 53 -2.23 2.18 14.81
CA ARG A 53 -1.85 3.50 14.26
C ARG A 53 -0.49 3.98 14.73
N GLU A 54 -0.18 3.80 16.01
CA GLU A 54 0.92 4.54 16.65
C GLU A 54 2.16 3.71 16.95
N SER A 55 2.04 2.38 17.01
CA SER A 55 3.16 1.50 17.33
C SER A 55 4.30 1.61 16.30
N ALA A 56 5.54 1.44 16.77
CA ALA A 56 6.72 1.48 15.91
C ALA A 56 6.66 0.44 14.77
N PRO A 57 6.25 -0.83 14.99
CA PRO A 57 6.09 -1.80 13.91
C PRO A 57 5.04 -1.38 12.87
N ALA A 58 3.93 -0.78 13.30
CA ALA A 58 2.89 -0.29 12.39
C ALA A 58 3.38 0.88 11.53
N LYS A 59 4.18 1.79 12.09
CA LYS A 59 4.79 2.90 11.36
C LYS A 59 5.84 2.39 10.37
N ALA A 60 6.70 1.45 10.79
CA ALA A 60 7.73 0.86 9.94
C ALA A 60 7.12 0.15 8.72
N ALA A 61 6.18 -0.77 8.94
CA ALA A 61 5.54 -1.54 7.85
C ALA A 61 4.82 -0.62 6.84
N ARG A 62 4.07 0.39 7.31
CA ARG A 62 3.40 1.35 6.42
C ARG A 62 4.39 2.24 5.67
N THR A 63 5.50 2.62 6.28
CA THR A 63 6.53 3.43 5.63
C THR A 63 7.21 2.65 4.51
N GLU A 64 7.51 1.38 4.74
CA GLU A 64 8.09 0.49 3.74
C GLU A 64 7.17 0.33 2.52
N LEU A 65 5.89 0.04 2.76
CA LEU A 65 4.89 -0.03 1.70
C LEU A 65 4.73 1.31 0.96
N LYS A 66 4.72 2.43 1.70
CA LYS A 66 4.61 3.77 1.08
C LYS A 66 5.80 4.08 0.18
N ARG A 67 7.01 3.65 0.56
CA ARG A 67 8.21 3.81 -0.28
C ARG A 67 8.09 3.03 -1.60
N ALA A 68 7.63 1.78 -1.54
CA ALA A 68 7.40 0.96 -2.74
C ALA A 68 6.31 1.57 -3.64
N GLN A 69 5.23 2.09 -3.05
CA GLN A 69 4.18 2.80 -3.78
C GLN A 69 4.70 4.06 -4.47
N SER A 70 5.52 4.88 -3.78
CA SER A 70 6.08 6.08 -4.40
C SER A 70 7.02 5.78 -5.57
N GLU A 71 7.81 4.71 -5.50
CA GLU A 71 8.63 4.26 -6.63
C GLU A 71 7.75 3.80 -7.81
N ALA A 72 6.66 3.08 -7.52
CA ALA A 72 5.69 2.67 -8.51
C ALA A 72 4.98 3.86 -9.16
N ASP A 73 4.63 4.89 -8.38
CA ASP A 73 4.03 6.13 -8.89
C ASP A 73 4.97 6.81 -9.89
N VAL A 74 6.25 7.00 -9.54
CA VAL A 74 7.24 7.64 -10.42
C VAL A 74 7.49 6.86 -11.73
N ARG A 75 7.41 5.52 -11.67
CA ARG A 75 7.76 4.67 -12.81
C ARG A 75 6.59 4.37 -13.75
N CYS A 76 5.36 4.41 -13.27
CA CYS A 76 4.20 3.89 -14.00
C CYS A 76 3.10 4.93 -14.29
N PHE A 77 3.15 6.10 -13.65
CA PHE A 77 2.18 7.19 -13.80
C PHE A 77 2.88 8.49 -14.18
#